data_AF-V9VW12-F1
#
_entry.id   AF-V9VW12-F1
#
_cell.length_a   1.000
_cell.length_b   1.000
_cell.length_c   1.000
_cell.angle_alpha   90.00
_cell.angle_beta   90.00
_cell.angle_gamma   90.00
#
_symmetry.space_group_name_H-M   'P 1'
#
loop_
_entity.id
_entity.type
_entity.pdbx_description
1 polymer ?
#
loop_
_entity_poly.entity_id
_entity_poly.type
_entity_poly.pdbx_seq_one_letter_code
_entity_poly.pdbx_strand_id
1 'polypeptide(L)'
;MMKDPTHKNINGDDLSTRIAMTRQGQCTWARPELKAKCTACAHYRDGKVTRGKSKGFGFCSQVKVHTKKQGKLFDGSAAWACGQYESAH
;
A
#
# COMPACT_ATOMS: atom_id res chain seq x y z
N MET A 1 19.91 -20.24 21.50
CA MET A 1 18.75 -20.00 20.63
C MET A 1 18.78 -18.55 20.16
N MET A 2 19.16 -18.32 18.91
CA MET A 2 19.10 -16.99 18.30
C MET A 2 17.63 -16.59 18.20
N LYS A 3 17.22 -15.53 18.92
CA LYS A 3 15.90 -14.92 18.72
C LYS A 3 15.92 -14.28 17.35
N ASP A 4 15.15 -14.85 16.42
CA ASP A 4 14.97 -14.32 15.09
C ASP A 4 14.56 -12.83 15.18
N PRO A 5 15.40 -11.89 14.71
CA PRO A 5 15.12 -10.46 14.86
C PRO A 5 13.96 -10.00 13.96
N THR A 6 13.46 -10.84 13.05
CA THR A 6 12.31 -10.49 12.19
C THR A 6 10.97 -10.50 12.93
N HIS A 7 10.94 -11.07 14.14
CA HIS A 7 9.78 -11.07 15.03
C HIS A 7 9.93 -10.10 16.21
N LYS A 8 10.78 -9.06 16.10
CA LYS A 8 10.72 -7.94 17.04
C LYS A 8 9.34 -7.31 16.92
N ASN A 9 8.54 -7.45 17.98
CA ASN A 9 7.29 -6.74 18.25
C ASN A 9 7.15 -5.47 17.40
N ILE A 10 6.46 -5.61 16.26
CA ILE A 10 5.83 -4.49 15.59
C ILE A 10 4.73 -4.12 16.57
N ASN A 11 4.95 -3.08 17.39
CA ASN A 11 4.08 -2.68 18.50
C ASN A 11 2.61 -3.03 18.22
N GLY A 12 2.00 -3.80 19.14
CA GLY A 12 0.56 -4.12 19.09
C GLY A 12 -0.34 -2.88 19.05
N ASP A 13 0.25 -1.70 19.25
CA ASP A 13 -0.26 -0.36 18.96
C ASP A 13 -0.22 -0.04 17.44
N ASP A 14 -0.88 -0.73 16.53
CA ASP A 14 -2.35 -0.71 16.53
C ASP A 14 -2.82 -1.32 15.20
N LEU A 15 -3.06 -2.63 15.19
CA LEU A 15 -3.62 -3.31 14.02
C LEU A 15 -4.92 -2.63 13.57
N SER A 16 -5.74 -2.15 14.50
CA SER A 16 -7.01 -1.46 14.22
C SER A 16 -6.78 -0.12 13.51
N THR A 17 -5.79 0.68 13.90
CA THR A 17 -5.40 1.90 13.17
C THR A 17 -4.85 1.58 11.80
N ARG A 18 -4.03 0.54 11.67
CA ARG A 18 -3.52 0.14 10.36
C ARG A 18 -4.66 -0.31 9.44
N ILE A 19 -5.63 -1.05 9.96
CA ILE A 19 -6.86 -1.41 9.25
C ILE A 19 -7.65 -0.15 8.86
N ALA A 20 -7.87 0.77 9.81
CA ALA A 20 -8.62 2.01 9.60
C ALA A 20 -7.97 2.94 8.57
N MET A 21 -6.63 2.94 8.49
CA MET A 21 -5.87 3.72 7.51
C MET A 21 -5.72 3.01 6.16
N THR A 22 -5.99 1.70 6.11
CA THR A 22 -5.87 0.92 4.88
C THR A 22 -7.02 1.25 3.94
N ARG A 23 -6.69 1.62 2.71
CA ARG A 23 -7.68 1.87 1.66
C ARG A 23 -8.00 0.56 0.93
N GLN A 24 -9.27 0.40 0.57
CA GLN A 24 -9.69 -0.73 -0.26
C GLN A 24 -8.93 -0.69 -1.60
N GLY A 25 -8.24 -1.79 -1.94
CA GLY A 25 -7.39 -1.86 -3.14
C GLY A 25 -5.89 -1.87 -2.84
N GLN A 26 -5.47 -1.63 -1.59
CA GLN A 26 -4.10 -1.87 -1.16
C GLN A 26 -3.80 -3.36 -1.02
N CYS A 27 -2.54 -3.74 -1.24
CA CYS A 27 -2.14 -5.15 -1.21
C CYS A 27 -2.02 -5.70 0.21
N THR A 28 -1.56 -4.89 1.16
CA THR A 28 -1.44 -5.23 2.58
C THR A 28 -1.78 -4.01 3.43
N TRP A 29 -1.76 -4.16 4.75
CA TRP A 29 -2.06 -3.08 5.68
C TRP A 29 -1.12 -1.88 5.53
N ALA A 30 -1.70 -0.68 5.61
CA ALA A 30 -0.99 0.59 5.64
C ALA A 30 0.11 0.61 6.71
N ARG A 31 1.20 1.32 6.41
CA ARG A 31 2.37 1.53 7.25
C ARG A 31 2.77 3.01 7.22
N PRO A 32 2.09 3.90 7.96
CA PRO A 32 2.37 5.33 8.00
C PRO A 32 3.80 5.68 8.42
N GLU A 33 4.45 4.81 9.19
CA GLU A 33 5.84 4.95 9.62
C GLU A 33 6.85 4.97 8.46
N LEU A 34 6.47 4.45 7.29
CA LEU A 34 7.27 4.55 6.06
C LEU A 34 7.32 5.98 5.51
N LYS A 35 6.47 6.89 6.01
CA LYS A 35 6.34 8.28 5.56
C LYS A 35 6.17 8.44 4.04
N ALA A 36 5.66 7.40 3.38
CA ALA A 36 5.46 7.34 1.94
C ALA A 36 3.99 7.12 1.58
N LYS A 37 3.59 7.58 0.39
CA LYS A 37 2.25 7.36 -0.18
C LYS A 37 2.29 6.25 -1.22
N CYS A 38 1.13 5.68 -1.55
CA CYS A 38 1.05 4.65 -2.59
C CYS A 38 1.54 5.14 -3.95
N THR A 39 1.33 6.41 -4.31
CA THR A 39 1.85 7.00 -5.56
C THR A 39 3.37 6.99 -5.68
N ALA A 40 4.10 6.91 -4.56
CA ALA A 40 5.57 6.81 -4.56
C ALA A 40 6.07 5.36 -4.73
N CYS A 41 5.17 4.37 -4.77
CA CYS A 41 5.52 2.96 -4.83
C CYS A 41 5.72 2.48 -6.27
N ALA A 42 6.79 1.73 -6.54
CA ALA A 42 7.10 1.12 -7.83
C ALA A 42 6.00 0.18 -8.35
N HIS A 43 5.17 -0.37 -7.44
CA HIS A 43 4.04 -1.23 -7.76
C HIS A 43 2.74 -0.49 -8.03
N TYR A 44 2.70 0.81 -7.78
CA TYR A 44 1.53 1.61 -8.11
C TYR A 44 1.46 1.82 -9.62
N ARG A 45 0.27 1.61 -10.16
CA ARG A 45 -0.02 1.84 -11.56
C ARG A 45 -1.13 2.88 -11.61
N ASP A 46 -0.78 4.06 -12.13
CA ASP A 46 -1.76 5.06 -12.46
C ASP A 46 -2.81 4.40 -13.36
N GLY A 47 -4.06 4.45 -12.92
CA GLY A 47 -5.14 3.96 -13.75
C GLY A 47 -5.15 4.84 -14.99
N LYS A 48 -5.21 4.26 -16.20
CA LYS A 48 -5.44 4.99 -17.45
C LYS A 48 -6.74 5.85 -17.46
N VAL A 49 -7.44 5.93 -16.33
CA VAL A 49 -8.72 6.57 -16.11
C VAL A 49 -8.62 8.10 -16.18
N THR A 50 -7.42 8.69 -16.05
CA THR A 50 -7.34 10.16 -15.90
C THR A 50 -6.46 10.85 -16.93
N ARG A 51 -6.95 10.80 -18.18
CA ARG A 51 -6.76 11.88 -19.16
C ARG A 51 -7.45 13.21 -18.74
N GLY A 52 -7.38 13.60 -17.46
CA GLY A 52 -7.70 14.99 -17.06
C GLY A 52 -8.50 15.25 -15.78
N LYS A 53 -9.11 14.27 -15.08
CA LYS A 53 -10.04 14.58 -13.95
C LYS A 53 -9.70 14.02 -12.56
N SER A 54 -8.80 13.05 -12.41
CA SER A 54 -8.46 12.47 -11.08
C SER A 54 -7.00 11.99 -11.03
N LYS A 55 -6.07 12.94 -11.08
CA LYS A 55 -4.65 12.64 -10.83
C LYS A 55 -4.54 11.92 -9.49
N GLY A 56 -3.82 10.79 -9.43
CA GLY A 56 -3.65 10.01 -8.20
C GLY A 56 -4.67 8.90 -7.95
N PHE A 57 -5.56 8.58 -8.90
CA PHE A 57 -6.35 7.34 -8.86
C PHE A 57 -5.70 6.24 -9.70
N GLY A 58 -5.56 5.06 -9.10
CA GLY A 58 -4.81 3.95 -9.69
C GLY A 58 -4.99 2.68 -8.89
N PHE A 59 -4.22 1.65 -9.22
CA PHE A 59 -4.28 0.36 -8.56
C PHE A 59 -2.89 -0.18 -8.25
N CYS A 60 -2.80 -1.10 -7.30
CA CYS A 60 -1.55 -1.77 -6.95
C CYS A 60 -1.38 -3.06 -7.78
N SER A 61 -0.26 -3.20 -8.51
CA SER A 61 0.02 -4.38 -9.33
C SER A 61 0.21 -5.65 -8.49
N GLN A 62 0.71 -5.53 -7.26
CA GLN A 62 0.90 -6.67 -6.35
C GLN A 62 -0.41 -7.35 -5.96
N VAL A 63 -1.54 -6.63 -5.98
CA VAL A 63 -2.85 -7.26 -5.71
C VAL A 63 -3.13 -8.40 -6.69
N LYS A 64 -2.78 -8.24 -7.98
CA LYS A 64 -2.95 -9.32 -8.97
C LYS A 64 -2.03 -10.51 -8.71
N VAL A 65 -0.80 -10.23 -8.28
CA VAL A 65 0.19 -11.28 -7.94
C VAL A 65 -0.33 -12.15 -6.80
N HIS A 66 -0.80 -11.52 -5.71
CA HIS A 66 -1.22 -12.19 -4.48
C HIS A 66 -2.65 -12.74 -4.50
N THR A 67 -3.61 -12.04 -5.12
CA THR A 67 -5.04 -12.39 -5.06
C THR A 67 -5.59 -13.01 -6.34
N LYS A 68 -4.77 -13.04 -7.41
CA LYS A 68 -5.17 -13.42 -8.78
C LYS A 68 -6.29 -12.55 -9.39
N LYS A 69 -6.68 -11.46 -8.72
CA LYS A 69 -7.68 -10.48 -9.19
C LYS A 69 -7.02 -9.14 -9.44
N GLN A 70 -7.53 -8.38 -10.41
CA GLN A 70 -7.04 -7.03 -10.62
C GLN A 70 -7.29 -6.17 -9.37
N GLY A 71 -6.30 -5.34 -9.01
CA GLY A 71 -6.44 -4.39 -7.91
C GLY A 71 -7.57 -3.40 -8.19
N LYS A 72 -8.39 -3.13 -7.17
CA LYS A 72 -9.40 -2.07 -7.25
C LYS A 72 -8.73 -0.72 -7.38
N LEU A 73 -9.39 0.20 -8.08
CA LEU A 73 -8.94 1.59 -8.16
C LEU A 73 -9.13 2.28 -6.81
N PHE A 74 -8.14 3.06 -6.39
CA PHE A 74 -8.17 3.87 -5.18
C PHE A 74 -7.33 5.14 -5.34
N ASP A 75 -7.59 6.12 -4.48
CA ASP A 75 -6.78 7.33 -4.36
C ASP A 75 -5.43 6.99 -3.71
N GLY A 76 -4.41 6.83 -4.54
CA GLY A 76 -3.05 6.53 -4.13
C GLY A 76 -2.33 7.72 -3.50
N SER A 77 -2.79 8.95 -3.76
CA SER A 77 -2.20 10.18 -3.20
C SER A 77 -2.59 10.36 -1.72
N ALA A 78 -3.81 9.96 -1.37
CA ALA A 78 -4.31 9.95 0.00
C ALA A 78 -3.90 8.68 0.78
N ALA A 79 -3.60 7.58 0.11
CA ALA A 79 -3.27 6.30 0.74
C ALA A 79 -1.81 6.23 1.22
N TRP A 80 -1.61 5.86 2.49
CA TRP A 80 -0.29 5.52 3.03
C TRP A 80 0.28 4.28 2.36
N ALA A 81 1.59 4.22 2.14
CA ALA A 81 2.26 3.03 1.65
C ALA A 81 2.02 1.82 2.58
N CYS A 82 2.04 0.61 2.02
CA CYS A 82 1.79 -0.64 2.75
C CYS A 82 3.08 -1.43 2.99
N GLY A 83 2.99 -2.60 3.60
CA GLY A 83 4.15 -3.47 3.85
C GLY A 83 4.89 -3.96 2.59
N GLN A 84 4.27 -3.85 1.42
CA GLN A 84 4.86 -4.18 0.11
C GLN A 84 5.41 -2.93 -0.60
N TYR A 85 5.78 -1.89 0.14
CA TYR A 85 6.30 -0.66 -0.46
C TYR A 85 7.69 -0.88 -1.04
N GLU A 86 7.87 -0.47 -2.29
CA GLU A 86 9.16 -0.38 -2.98
C GLU A 86 9.26 1.01 -3.59
N SER A 87 10.38 1.72 -3.40
CA SER A 87 10.58 3.06 -3.97
C SER A 87 10.54 3.00 -5.50
N ALA A 88 9.81 3.91 -6.14
CA ALA A 88 9.82 4.06 -7.61
C ALA A 88 11.08 4.75 -8.17
N HIS A 89 12.03 5.09 -7.28
CA HIS A 89 13.32 5.73 -7.56
C HIS A 89 14.45 4.99 -6.86
#